data_AF-A0A6A2WY72-F1
#
_entry.id   AF-A0A6A2WY72-F1
#
_cell.length_a   1.000
_cell.length_b   1.000
_cell.length_c   1.000
_cell.angle_alpha   90.00
_cell.angle_beta   90.00
_cell.angle_gamma   90.00
#
_symmetry.space_group_name_H-M   'P 1'
#
loop_
_entity.id
_entity.type
_entity.pdbx_description
1 polymer ?
#
loop_
_entity_poly.entity_id
_entity_poly.type
_entity_poly.pdbx_seq_one_letter_code
_entity_poly.pdbx_strand_id
1 'polypeptide(L)'
;MQDLGSSLAKKHKMAPTNKSDRKSVVDASAWMFNVVTSVGIIIVNKALMATYGFSFATTLTGLHFTTTTLMTAVLTWLGYIQSSHLPLGDLLKFVLFANFSIVGMNVSLMWNSVGFYQIAKLSMIPVSCFLEVVMDKIRYSRDTKLSIAVVLLGVGVCTVTDVSVNTKGFVAAFIAVWSTSLQQYYVHHLQRRYNLSSFNLLGHTAPAQAGTLLLLGPFLDYWLTSKRVDAYSYNLVSIMFITLSCTIAVGTNLSQFICIGRFTAVSFQVLGHMKTILVLIMGFFFFGKEGLNLHVVLGMIIAVVGMIWYGNASSKPGGKERRSLSLPTTRQQKPGSLSDSNEHDAKV
;
A
#
# COMPACT_ATOMS: atom_id res chain seq x y z
N MET A 1 -46.60 -44.35 13.10
CA MET A 1 -45.77 -43.87 11.97
C MET A 1 -45.90 -42.34 11.81
N GLN A 2 -45.86 -41.60 12.92
CA GLN A 2 -46.18 -40.17 12.97
C GLN A 2 -45.18 -39.38 13.83
N ASP A 3 -43.95 -39.91 13.96
CA ASP A 3 -42.88 -39.35 14.79
C ASP A 3 -41.54 -39.23 14.02
N LEU A 4 -41.61 -39.19 12.69
CA LEU A 4 -40.45 -39.00 11.80
C LEU A 4 -40.54 -37.71 10.98
N GLY A 5 -41.46 -36.80 11.32
CA GLY A 5 -41.70 -35.55 10.59
C GLY A 5 -41.19 -34.29 11.29
N SER A 6 -40.76 -34.36 12.55
CA SER A 6 -40.38 -33.19 13.35
C SER A 6 -38.87 -32.95 13.46
N SER A 7 -38.04 -33.86 12.94
CA SER A 7 -36.56 -33.76 13.04
C SER A 7 -35.87 -33.13 11.82
N LEU A 8 -36.60 -32.77 10.75
CA LEU A 8 -36.02 -32.19 9.53
C LEU A 8 -36.24 -30.67 9.36
N ALA A 9 -36.96 -30.02 10.28
CA ALA A 9 -37.27 -28.59 10.23
C ALA A 9 -36.50 -27.74 11.25
N LYS A 10 -35.37 -28.23 11.78
CA LYS A 10 -34.48 -27.44 12.63
C LYS A 10 -33.08 -27.38 12.02
N LYS A 11 -32.73 -26.14 11.64
CA LYS A 11 -31.37 -25.58 11.69
C LYS A 11 -30.54 -25.65 10.39
N HIS A 12 -31.04 -25.00 9.34
CA HIS A 12 -30.18 -24.23 8.43
C HIS A 12 -30.50 -22.72 8.53
N LYS A 13 -30.61 -22.24 9.77
CA LYS A 13 -30.54 -20.79 10.04
C LYS A 13 -29.05 -20.50 10.10
N MET A 14 -28.47 -20.04 8.99
CA MET A 14 -27.12 -19.44 9.02
C MET A 14 -27.10 -18.46 10.18
N ALA A 15 -26.24 -18.71 11.17
CA ALA A 15 -26.05 -17.80 12.27
C ALA A 15 -25.78 -16.40 11.68
N PRO A 16 -26.38 -15.32 12.20
CA PRO A 16 -26.03 -13.98 11.75
C PRO A 16 -24.53 -13.82 12.00
N THR A 17 -23.76 -13.70 10.92
CA THR A 17 -22.31 -13.49 10.98
C THR A 17 -22.07 -12.30 11.89
N ASN A 18 -21.29 -12.48 12.95
CA ASN A 18 -21.08 -11.45 13.94
C ASN A 18 -20.48 -10.22 13.24
N LYS A 19 -20.83 -8.99 13.65
CA LYS A 19 -20.37 -7.76 12.96
C LYS A 19 -18.83 -7.70 12.84
N SER A 20 -18.12 -8.30 13.80
CA SER A 20 -16.65 -8.50 13.78
C SER A 20 -16.21 -9.41 12.64
N ASP A 21 -16.87 -10.56 12.47
CA ASP A 21 -16.50 -11.58 11.49
C ASP A 21 -16.76 -11.07 10.08
N ARG A 22 -17.87 -10.36 9.88
CA ARG A 22 -18.17 -9.69 8.60
C ARG A 22 -17.12 -8.65 8.23
N LYS A 23 -16.64 -7.87 9.21
CA LYS A 23 -15.58 -6.88 8.98
C LYS A 23 -14.27 -7.57 8.61
N SER A 24 -13.85 -8.59 9.35
CA SER A 24 -12.64 -9.37 9.08
C SER A 24 -12.67 -10.02 7.70
N VAL A 25 -13.82 -10.57 7.28
CA VAL A 25 -14.00 -11.16 5.94
C VAL A 25 -13.88 -10.11 4.83
N VAL A 26 -14.46 -8.92 5.02
CA VAL A 26 -14.36 -7.82 4.06
C VAL A 26 -12.93 -7.28 3.97
N ASP A 27 -12.23 -7.19 5.09
CA ASP A 27 -10.84 -6.76 5.13
C ASP A 27 -9.95 -7.81 4.43
N ALA A 28 -10.11 -9.10 4.74
CA ALA A 28 -9.39 -10.18 4.09
C ALA A 28 -9.65 -10.23 2.57
N SER A 29 -10.90 -10.04 2.12
CA SER A 29 -11.23 -10.05 0.69
C SER A 29 -10.64 -8.85 -0.05
N ALA A 30 -10.67 -7.66 0.56
CA ALA A 30 -10.03 -6.47 0.00
C ALA A 30 -8.51 -6.65 -0.18
N TRP A 31 -7.85 -7.28 0.81
CA TRP A 31 -6.44 -7.60 0.73
C TRP A 31 -6.13 -8.66 -0.32
N MET A 32 -6.88 -9.76 -0.36
CA MET A 32 -6.71 -10.82 -1.36
C MET A 32 -6.91 -10.27 -2.77
N PHE A 33 -7.91 -9.42 -2.97
CA PHE A 33 -8.13 -8.73 -4.24
C PHE A 33 -6.92 -7.87 -4.63
N ASN A 34 -6.31 -7.15 -3.67
CA ASN A 34 -5.09 -6.39 -3.93
C ASN A 34 -3.90 -7.28 -4.33
N VAL A 35 -3.70 -8.42 -3.66
CA VAL A 35 -2.63 -9.37 -3.98
C VAL A 35 -2.81 -9.94 -5.38
N VAL A 36 -4.00 -10.48 -5.69
CA VAL A 36 -4.29 -11.12 -6.98
C VAL A 36 -4.13 -10.13 -8.13
N THR A 37 -4.71 -8.94 -8.01
CA THR A 37 -4.60 -7.90 -9.06
C THR A 37 -3.16 -7.42 -9.23
N SER A 38 -2.42 -7.22 -8.14
CA SER A 38 -1.02 -6.81 -8.19
C SER A 38 -0.08 -7.86 -8.77
N VAL A 39 -0.35 -9.14 -8.52
CA VAL A 39 0.39 -10.24 -9.16
C VAL A 39 0.04 -10.32 -10.64
N GLY A 40 -1.25 -10.29 -10.96
CA GLY A 40 -1.75 -10.38 -12.33
C GLY A 40 -1.15 -9.29 -13.22
N ILE A 41 -1.14 -8.04 -12.75
CA ILE A 41 -0.56 -6.91 -13.50
C ILE A 41 0.94 -7.09 -13.73
N ILE A 42 1.70 -7.63 -12.76
CA ILE A 42 3.13 -7.90 -12.93
C ILE A 42 3.36 -8.94 -14.04
N ILE A 43 2.59 -10.03 -14.03
CA ILE A 43 2.70 -11.10 -15.03
C ILE A 43 2.36 -10.58 -16.43
N VAL A 44 1.22 -9.90 -16.58
CA VAL A 44 0.77 -9.37 -17.88
C VAL A 44 1.74 -8.31 -18.40
N ASN A 45 2.19 -7.39 -17.54
CA ASN A 45 3.17 -6.37 -17.94
C ASN A 45 4.50 -6.98 -18.35
N LYS A 46 4.95 -8.02 -17.64
CA LYS A 46 6.19 -8.73 -18.00
C LYS A 46 6.05 -9.44 -19.33
N ALA A 47 4.95 -10.15 -19.58
CA ALA A 47 4.69 -10.78 -20.86
C ALA A 47 4.67 -9.74 -22.00
N LEU A 48 4.02 -8.60 -21.76
CA LEU A 48 3.99 -7.48 -22.70
C LEU A 48 5.40 -6.94 -23.01
N MET A 49 6.24 -6.75 -21.99
CA MET A 49 7.61 -6.25 -22.14
C MET A 49 8.56 -7.26 -22.78
N ALA A 50 8.56 -8.51 -22.30
CA ALA A 50 9.52 -9.54 -22.70
C ALA A 50 9.19 -10.20 -24.04
N THR A 51 7.91 -10.45 -24.32
CA THR A 51 7.48 -11.16 -25.54
C THR A 51 7.21 -10.19 -26.69
N TYR A 52 6.66 -9.00 -26.41
CA TYR A 52 6.24 -8.05 -27.43
C TYR A 52 7.09 -6.78 -27.48
N GLY A 53 8.13 -6.66 -26.65
CA GLY A 53 9.10 -5.57 -26.71
C GLY A 53 8.55 -4.18 -26.36
N PHE A 54 7.40 -4.09 -25.70
CA PHE A 54 6.82 -2.82 -25.27
C PHE A 54 7.57 -2.30 -24.04
N SER A 55 8.63 -1.50 -24.22
CA SER A 55 9.50 -1.04 -23.13
C SER A 55 9.05 0.26 -22.45
N PHE A 56 7.84 0.76 -22.73
CA PHE A 56 7.37 2.08 -22.30
C PHE A 56 6.57 2.02 -20.99
N ALA A 57 7.24 1.70 -19.88
CA ALA A 57 6.59 1.43 -18.58
C ALA A 57 5.86 2.65 -17.99
N THR A 58 6.39 3.86 -18.17
CA THR A 58 5.79 5.09 -17.62
C THR A 58 4.53 5.46 -18.38
N THR A 59 4.59 5.36 -19.70
CA THR A 59 3.45 5.56 -20.59
C THR A 59 2.36 4.52 -20.34
N LEU A 60 2.73 3.25 -20.13
CA LEU A 60 1.78 2.20 -19.74
C LEU A 60 1.05 2.56 -18.44
N THR A 61 1.78 3.10 -17.46
CA THR A 61 1.20 3.54 -16.20
C THR A 61 0.26 4.73 -16.41
N GLY A 62 0.58 5.65 -17.32
CA GLY A 62 -0.33 6.71 -17.74
C GLY A 62 -1.64 6.17 -18.34
N LEU A 63 -1.56 5.15 -19.19
CA LEU A 63 -2.74 4.45 -19.73
C LEU A 63 -3.56 3.77 -18.62
N HIS A 64 -2.91 3.13 -17.64
CA HIS A 64 -3.57 2.55 -16.48
C HIS A 64 -4.39 3.57 -15.69
N PHE A 65 -3.81 4.74 -15.41
CA PHE A 65 -4.52 5.82 -14.73
C PHE A 65 -5.61 6.45 -15.60
N THR A 66 -5.45 6.44 -16.93
CA THR A 66 -6.48 6.88 -17.87
C THR A 66 -7.70 5.96 -17.82
N THR A 67 -7.50 4.64 -17.89
CA THR A 67 -8.59 3.67 -17.74
C THR A 67 -9.20 3.72 -16.34
N THR A 68 -8.39 3.96 -15.30
CA THR A 68 -8.89 4.17 -13.94
C THR A 68 -9.75 5.43 -13.85
N THR A 69 -9.35 6.51 -14.52
CA THR A 69 -10.12 7.76 -14.61
C THR A 69 -11.46 7.53 -15.29
N LEU A 70 -11.47 6.81 -16.42
CA LEU A 70 -12.69 6.45 -17.12
C LEU A 70 -13.63 5.63 -16.23
N MET A 71 -13.10 4.63 -15.52
CA MET A 71 -13.88 3.86 -14.55
C MET A 71 -14.46 4.75 -13.45
N THR A 72 -13.67 5.65 -12.86
CA THR A 72 -14.17 6.56 -11.82
C THR A 72 -15.20 7.55 -12.35
N ALA A 73 -15.08 7.98 -13.60
CA ALA A 73 -16.08 8.83 -14.26
C ALA A 73 -17.41 8.07 -14.44
N VAL A 74 -17.36 6.81 -14.91
CA VAL A 74 -18.54 5.95 -15.03
C VAL A 74 -19.18 5.70 -13.67
N LEU A 75 -18.41 5.41 -12.62
CA LEU A 75 -18.92 5.21 -11.26
C LEU A 75 -19.54 6.48 -10.67
N THR A 76 -19.01 7.66 -11.01
CA THR A 76 -19.58 8.95 -10.63
C THR A 76 -20.91 9.19 -11.35
N TRP A 77 -20.96 8.89 -12.65
CA TRP A 77 -22.18 9.01 -13.45
C TRP A 77 -23.28 8.07 -12.95
N LEU A 78 -22.93 6.86 -12.52
CA LEU A 78 -23.85 5.89 -11.89
C LEU A 78 -24.25 6.26 -10.44
N GLY A 79 -23.70 7.34 -9.87
CA GLY A 79 -24.03 7.81 -8.52
C GLY A 79 -23.35 7.03 -7.38
N TYR A 80 -22.42 6.13 -7.66
CA TYR A 80 -21.66 5.39 -6.64
C TYR A 80 -20.58 6.24 -5.97
N ILE A 81 -20.05 7.24 -6.67
CA ILE A 81 -19.07 8.21 -6.15
C ILE A 81 -19.78 9.52 -5.87
N GLN A 82 -19.74 9.97 -4.62
CA GLN A 82 -20.33 11.23 -4.20
C GLN A 82 -19.38 12.39 -4.55
N SER A 83 -19.95 13.48 -5.07
CA SER A 83 -19.22 14.72 -5.29
C SER A 83 -18.57 15.16 -3.98
N SER A 84 -17.25 15.21 -3.97
CA SER A 84 -16.46 15.55 -2.79
C SER A 84 -15.45 16.61 -3.17
N HIS A 85 -15.03 17.43 -2.21
CA HIS A 85 -14.12 18.53 -2.47
C HIS A 85 -12.74 18.19 -1.90
N LEU A 86 -11.73 18.10 -2.78
CA LEU A 86 -10.33 17.98 -2.39
C LEU A 86 -9.60 19.26 -2.85
N PRO A 87 -8.98 20.03 -1.93
CA PRO A 87 -8.26 21.24 -2.31
C PRO A 87 -7.13 20.94 -3.30
N LEU A 88 -7.07 21.73 -4.38
CA LEU A 88 -6.10 21.54 -5.46
C LEU A 88 -4.64 21.55 -4.98
N GLY A 89 -4.33 22.34 -3.94
CA GLY A 89 -2.97 22.40 -3.37
C GLY A 89 -2.52 21.07 -2.76
N ASP A 90 -3.42 20.33 -2.10
CA ASP A 90 -3.09 19.03 -1.51
C ASP A 90 -3.09 17.92 -2.57
N LEU A 91 -3.98 18.03 -3.56
CA LEU A 91 -3.98 17.17 -4.74
C LEU A 91 -2.66 17.29 -5.52
N LEU A 92 -2.18 18.52 -5.76
CA LEU A 92 -0.96 18.76 -6.52
C LEU A 92 0.27 18.19 -5.79
N LYS A 93 0.35 18.37 -4.46
CA LYS A 93 1.40 17.75 -3.63
C LYS A 93 1.37 16.23 -3.75
N PHE A 94 0.18 15.63 -3.68
CA PHE A 94 0.02 14.19 -3.83
C PHE A 94 0.50 13.72 -5.21
N VAL A 95 0.03 14.37 -6.28
CA VAL A 95 0.38 14.02 -7.67
C VAL A 95 1.89 14.15 -7.90
N LEU A 96 2.53 15.17 -7.33
CA LEU A 96 3.98 15.34 -7.40
C LEU A 96 4.70 14.14 -6.78
N PHE A 97 4.39 13.77 -5.54
CA PHE A 97 5.03 12.60 -4.90
C PHE A 97 4.70 11.30 -5.62
N ALA A 98 3.46 11.15 -6.12
CA ALA A 98 3.03 9.98 -6.85
C ALA A 98 3.77 9.82 -8.19
N ASN A 99 3.99 10.90 -8.92
CA ASN A 99 4.73 10.87 -10.18
C ASN A 99 6.21 10.58 -9.95
N PHE A 100 6.84 11.25 -8.98
CA PHE A 100 8.23 10.93 -8.60
C PHE A 100 8.39 9.47 -8.18
N SER A 101 7.41 8.92 -7.46
CA SER A 101 7.34 7.51 -7.09
C SER A 101 7.28 6.61 -8.32
N ILE A 102 6.35 6.83 -9.25
CA ILE A 102 6.22 6.02 -10.46
C ILE A 102 7.48 6.07 -11.32
N VAL A 103 7.99 7.27 -11.59
CA VAL A 103 9.17 7.48 -12.41
C VAL A 103 10.40 6.87 -11.73
N GLY A 104 10.62 7.16 -10.45
CA GLY A 104 11.74 6.60 -9.68
C GLY A 104 11.70 5.07 -9.63
N MET A 105 10.51 4.48 -9.48
CA MET A 105 10.35 3.03 -9.46
C MET A 105 10.63 2.41 -10.84
N ASN A 106 10.19 3.03 -11.93
CA ASN A 106 10.48 2.55 -13.29
C ASN A 106 11.96 2.70 -13.64
N VAL A 107 12.59 3.83 -13.29
CA VAL A 107 14.03 4.07 -13.45
C VAL A 107 14.84 3.06 -12.64
N SER A 108 14.46 2.83 -11.38
CA SER A 108 15.11 1.86 -10.49
C SER A 108 15.03 0.44 -11.05
N LEU A 109 13.88 0.05 -11.61
CA LEU A 109 13.72 -1.26 -12.24
C LEU A 109 14.62 -1.43 -13.48
N MET A 110 14.84 -0.35 -14.23
CA MET A 110 15.63 -0.40 -15.46
C MET A 110 17.14 -0.38 -15.20
N TRP A 111 17.58 0.39 -14.20
CA TRP A 111 19.00 0.48 -13.88
C TRP A 111 19.46 -0.64 -12.96
N ASN A 112 18.62 -1.12 -12.03
CA ASN A 112 19.02 -2.15 -11.07
C ASN A 112 18.62 -3.57 -11.49
N SER A 113 19.24 -4.55 -10.82
CA SER A 113 18.77 -5.93 -10.87
C SER A 113 17.35 -6.03 -10.29
N VAL A 114 16.58 -7.00 -10.77
CA VAL A 114 15.23 -7.27 -10.26
C VAL A 114 15.26 -7.59 -8.77
N GLY A 115 16.30 -8.32 -8.30
CA GLY A 115 16.51 -8.62 -6.89
C GLY A 115 16.67 -7.36 -6.05
N PHE A 116 17.60 -6.47 -6.43
CA PHE A 116 17.80 -5.19 -5.75
C PHE A 116 16.53 -4.34 -5.74
N TYR A 117 15.86 -4.22 -6.88
CA TYR A 117 14.60 -3.47 -7.00
C TYR A 117 13.54 -3.95 -5.99
N GLN A 118 13.35 -5.27 -5.84
CA GLN A 118 12.35 -5.80 -4.93
C GLN A 118 12.76 -5.64 -3.45
N ILE A 119 14.05 -5.77 -3.14
CA ILE A 119 14.56 -5.58 -1.79
C ILE A 119 14.48 -4.10 -1.39
N ALA A 120 14.77 -3.19 -2.31
CA ALA A 120 14.60 -1.76 -2.09
C ALA A 120 13.15 -1.42 -1.69
N LYS A 121 12.14 -2.09 -2.27
CA LYS A 121 10.73 -1.91 -1.88
C LYS A 121 10.44 -2.31 -0.43
N LEU A 122 11.17 -3.26 0.15
CA LEU A 122 11.04 -3.59 1.58
C LEU A 122 11.40 -2.39 2.48
N SER A 123 12.27 -1.49 1.99
CA SER A 123 12.67 -0.27 2.69
C SER A 123 11.58 0.80 2.73
N MET A 124 10.51 0.68 1.94
CA MET A 124 9.37 1.61 2.00
C MET A 124 8.71 1.61 3.37
N ILE A 125 8.77 0.49 4.09
CA ILE A 125 8.13 0.31 5.39
C ILE A 125 8.85 1.07 6.51
N PRO A 126 10.17 0.89 6.73
CA PRO A 126 10.90 1.71 7.69
C PRO A 126 10.76 3.21 7.39
N VAL A 127 10.78 3.60 6.11
CA VAL A 127 10.61 5.00 5.71
C VAL A 127 9.19 5.49 6.00
N SER A 128 8.15 4.71 5.72
CA SER A 128 6.77 5.06 6.06
C SER A 128 6.57 5.17 7.57
N CYS A 129 7.13 4.26 8.37
CA CYS A 129 7.12 4.36 9.83
C CYS A 129 7.82 5.62 10.31
N PHE A 130 8.99 5.94 9.75
CA PHE A 130 9.71 7.16 10.06
C PHE A 130 8.85 8.41 9.78
N LEU A 131 8.19 8.47 8.62
CA LEU A 131 7.26 9.54 8.29
C LEU A 131 6.11 9.64 9.29
N GLU A 132 5.55 8.53 9.76
CA GLU A 132 4.52 8.55 10.83
C GLU A 132 5.05 9.03 12.18
N VAL A 133 6.30 8.71 12.53
CA VAL A 133 6.94 9.26 13.75
C VAL A 133 7.11 10.76 13.64
N VAL A 134 7.61 11.26 12.50
CA VAL A 134 7.93 12.69 12.33
C VAL A 134 6.68 13.53 12.11
N MET A 135 5.77 13.10 11.25
CA MET A 135 4.57 13.86 10.86
C MET A 135 3.42 13.69 11.86
N ASP A 136 3.12 12.44 12.27
CA ASP A 136 1.99 12.14 13.15
C ASP A 136 2.38 12.03 14.64
N LYS A 137 3.66 12.24 14.96
CA LYS A 137 4.24 12.19 16.33
C LYS A 137 3.93 10.88 17.06
N ILE A 138 3.92 9.78 16.31
CA ILE A 138 3.64 8.45 16.83
C ILE A 138 4.88 7.87 17.52
N ARG A 139 4.67 7.13 18.62
CA ARG A 139 5.72 6.37 19.30
C ARG A 139 5.52 4.88 19.06
N TYR A 140 6.58 4.22 18.66
CA TYR A 140 6.64 2.77 18.52
C TYR A 140 7.30 2.11 19.72
N SER A 141 6.87 0.88 20.03
CA SER A 141 7.48 0.04 21.06
C SER A 141 8.95 -0.28 20.74
N ARG A 142 9.72 -0.70 21.75
CA ARG A 142 11.12 -1.12 21.54
C ARG A 142 11.20 -2.33 20.59
N ASP A 143 10.31 -3.30 20.74
CA ASP A 143 10.22 -4.47 19.86
C ASP A 143 9.96 -4.09 18.40
N THR A 144 9.10 -3.10 18.16
CA THR A 144 8.82 -2.60 16.81
C THR A 144 10.02 -1.88 16.21
N LYS A 145 10.82 -1.15 17.01
CA LYS A 145 12.06 -0.52 16.54
C LYS A 145 13.14 -1.54 16.23
N LEU A 146 13.29 -2.57 17.06
CA LEU A 146 14.27 -3.65 16.86
C LEU A 146 13.97 -4.44 15.58
N SER A 147 12.70 -4.79 15.35
CA SER A 147 12.30 -5.46 14.11
C SER A 147 12.55 -4.59 12.88
N ILE A 148 12.27 -3.28 12.91
CA ILE A 148 12.66 -2.35 11.84
C ILE A 148 14.18 -2.37 11.61
N ALA A 149 14.99 -2.40 12.66
CA ALA A 149 16.45 -2.45 12.54
C ALA A 149 16.91 -3.74 11.83
N VAL A 150 16.28 -4.89 12.11
CA VAL A 150 16.56 -6.16 11.42
C VAL A 150 16.21 -6.08 9.94
N VAL A 151 15.09 -5.43 9.58
CA VAL A 151 14.72 -5.19 8.17
C VAL A 151 15.77 -4.35 7.46
N LEU A 152 16.17 -3.23 8.09
CA LEU A 152 17.21 -2.34 7.55
C LEU A 152 18.56 -3.04 7.42
N LEU A 153 18.89 -3.96 8.33
CA LEU A 153 20.09 -4.78 8.23
C LEU A 153 20.04 -5.69 7.01
N GLY A 154 18.94 -6.42 6.80
CA GLY A 154 18.76 -7.29 5.63
C GLY A 154 18.84 -6.51 4.32
N VAL A 155 18.17 -5.36 4.23
CA VAL A 155 18.27 -4.44 3.09
C VAL A 155 19.72 -3.97 2.92
N GLY A 156 20.40 -3.58 3.99
CA GLY A 156 21.78 -3.10 3.97
C GLY A 156 22.77 -4.13 3.40
N VAL A 157 22.65 -5.39 3.82
CA VAL A 157 23.47 -6.51 3.31
C VAL A 157 23.27 -6.68 1.81
N CYS A 158 22.03 -6.67 1.33
CA CYS A 158 21.74 -6.73 -0.10
C CYS A 158 22.26 -5.51 -0.85
N THR A 159 22.11 -4.33 -0.25
CA THR A 159 22.52 -3.05 -0.82
C THR A 159 24.03 -2.99 -1.01
N VAL A 160 24.85 -3.34 -0.01
CA VAL A 160 26.31 -3.30 -0.13
C VAL A 160 26.81 -4.21 -1.26
N THR A 161 26.15 -5.36 -1.45
CA THR A 161 26.51 -6.32 -2.49
C THR A 161 26.23 -5.75 -3.88
N ASP A 162 25.07 -5.13 -4.11
CA ASP A 162 24.66 -4.60 -5.43
C ASP A 162 25.16 -3.16 -5.72
N VAL A 163 25.27 -2.30 -4.71
CA VAL A 163 25.69 -0.88 -4.85
C VAL A 163 27.12 -0.74 -5.31
N SER A 164 27.97 -1.72 -5.02
CA SER A 164 29.33 -1.80 -5.57
C SER A 164 29.34 -1.74 -7.11
N VAL A 165 28.23 -2.11 -7.76
CA VAL A 165 28.10 -2.20 -9.22
C VAL A 165 27.24 -1.08 -9.82
N ASN A 166 26.28 -0.48 -9.09
CA ASN A 166 25.38 0.55 -9.66
C ASN A 166 24.93 1.69 -8.71
N THR A 167 25.74 2.74 -8.58
CA THR A 167 25.43 3.94 -7.78
C THR A 167 24.25 4.76 -8.31
N LYS A 168 24.07 4.88 -9.63
CA LYS A 168 22.96 5.65 -10.24
C LYS A 168 21.61 5.00 -9.93
N GLY A 169 21.56 3.67 -10.07
CA GLY A 169 20.40 2.87 -9.73
C GLY A 169 20.07 2.93 -8.22
N PHE A 170 21.07 3.00 -7.35
CA PHE A 170 20.86 3.21 -5.91
C PHE A 170 20.18 4.55 -5.61
N VAL A 171 20.67 5.65 -6.18
CA VAL A 171 20.07 6.98 -5.98
C VAL A 171 18.62 6.99 -6.49
N ALA A 172 18.35 6.40 -7.65
CA ALA A 172 17.00 6.26 -8.18
C ALA A 172 16.09 5.45 -7.23
N ALA A 173 16.56 4.32 -6.72
CA ALA A 173 15.83 3.50 -5.76
C ALA A 173 15.56 4.24 -4.45
N PHE A 174 16.53 4.99 -3.94
CA PHE A 174 16.36 5.80 -2.73
C PHE A 174 15.26 6.86 -2.91
N ILE A 175 15.32 7.63 -4.01
CA ILE A 175 14.28 8.61 -4.35
C ILE A 175 12.92 7.93 -4.50
N ALA A 176 12.88 6.78 -5.18
CA ALA A 176 11.66 6.02 -5.38
C ALA A 176 11.04 5.55 -4.06
N VAL A 177 11.84 4.97 -3.16
CA VAL A 177 11.39 4.52 -1.84
C VAL A 177 10.80 5.67 -1.03
N TRP A 178 11.48 6.80 -0.94
CA TRP A 178 11.01 7.97 -0.19
C TRP A 178 9.74 8.58 -0.77
N SER A 179 9.71 8.76 -2.10
CA SER A 179 8.53 9.31 -2.79
C SER A 179 7.33 8.37 -2.70
N THR A 180 7.51 7.05 -2.83
CA THR A 180 6.43 6.06 -2.64
C THR A 180 5.90 6.07 -1.21
N SER A 181 6.77 6.11 -0.20
CA SER A 181 6.34 6.20 1.20
C SER A 181 5.58 7.49 1.50
N LEU A 182 6.04 8.63 0.97
CA LEU A 182 5.32 9.91 1.07
C LEU A 182 3.95 9.84 0.37
N GLN A 183 3.90 9.31 -0.86
CA GLN A 183 2.65 9.11 -1.59
C GLN A 183 1.65 8.30 -0.75
N GLN A 184 2.07 7.15 -0.21
CA GLN A 184 1.21 6.29 0.61
C GLN A 184 0.74 6.98 1.90
N TYR A 185 1.65 7.70 2.58
CA TYR A 185 1.30 8.51 3.75
C TYR A 185 0.23 9.55 3.40
N TYR A 186 0.39 10.27 2.28
CA TYR A 186 -0.56 11.28 1.84
C TYR A 186 -1.94 10.68 1.50
N VAL A 187 -2.02 9.50 0.85
CA VAL A 187 -3.31 8.82 0.63
C VAL A 187 -4.03 8.63 1.96
N HIS A 188 -3.35 8.04 2.94
CA HIS A 188 -3.93 7.76 4.26
C HIS A 188 -4.30 9.07 5.01
N HIS A 189 -3.44 10.09 4.95
CA HIS A 189 -3.69 11.39 5.54
C HIS A 189 -4.93 12.07 4.93
N LEU A 190 -5.03 12.10 3.59
CA LEU A 190 -6.14 12.72 2.87
C LEU A 190 -7.47 12.01 3.12
N GLN A 191 -7.48 10.67 3.11
CA GLN A 191 -8.67 9.88 3.44
C GLN A 191 -9.20 10.22 4.83
N ARG A 192 -8.31 10.36 5.84
CA ARG A 192 -8.73 10.72 7.20
C ARG A 192 -9.11 12.18 7.35
N ARG A 193 -8.31 13.10 6.80
CA ARG A 193 -8.50 14.55 6.97
C ARG A 193 -9.80 15.05 6.35
N TYR A 194 -10.13 14.54 5.16
CA TYR A 194 -11.33 14.95 4.43
C TYR A 194 -12.46 13.90 4.52
N ASN A 195 -12.27 12.85 5.34
CA ASN A 195 -13.20 11.73 5.49
C ASN A 195 -13.66 11.14 4.14
N LEU A 196 -12.73 11.05 3.19
CA LEU A 196 -13.00 10.62 1.83
C LEU A 196 -12.97 9.11 1.74
N SER A 197 -13.98 8.54 1.06
CA SER A 197 -13.94 7.15 0.60
C SER A 197 -12.75 6.93 -0.34
N SER A 198 -12.19 5.72 -0.35
CA SER A 198 -11.12 5.32 -1.26
C SER A 198 -11.45 5.60 -2.73
N PHE A 199 -12.71 5.40 -3.12
CA PHE A 199 -13.18 5.67 -4.48
C PHE A 199 -13.20 7.18 -4.81
N ASN A 200 -13.66 8.00 -3.86
CA ASN A 200 -13.69 9.45 -4.03
C ASN A 200 -12.28 10.01 -4.16
N LEU A 201 -11.34 9.58 -3.30
CA LEU A 201 -9.96 10.02 -3.39
C LEU A 201 -9.30 9.55 -4.70
N LEU A 202 -9.58 8.32 -5.13
CA LEU A 202 -9.09 7.81 -6.41
C LEU A 202 -9.65 8.64 -7.58
N GLY A 203 -10.93 9.02 -7.56
CA GLY A 203 -11.56 9.87 -8.58
C GLY A 203 -10.95 11.28 -8.67
N HIS A 204 -10.46 11.84 -7.56
CA HIS A 204 -9.74 13.13 -7.58
C HIS A 204 -8.30 13.01 -8.06
N THR A 205 -7.65 11.89 -7.74
CA THR A 205 -6.21 11.72 -7.98
C THR A 205 -5.89 11.10 -9.34
N ALA A 206 -6.70 10.13 -9.81
CA ALA A 206 -6.48 9.42 -11.06
C ALA A 206 -6.43 10.34 -12.31
N PRO A 207 -7.32 11.34 -12.48
CA PRO A 207 -7.29 12.21 -13.66
C PRO A 207 -6.01 13.06 -13.72
N ALA A 208 -5.59 13.60 -12.56
CA ALA A 208 -4.38 14.41 -12.48
C ALA A 208 -3.11 13.58 -12.70
N GLN A 209 -3.07 12.34 -12.17
CA GLN A 209 -1.99 11.39 -12.45
C GLN A 209 -1.98 10.95 -13.93
N ALA A 210 -3.13 10.66 -14.52
CA ALA A 210 -3.25 10.31 -15.93
C ALA A 210 -2.73 11.43 -16.83
N GLY A 211 -3.19 12.66 -16.62
CA GLY A 211 -2.77 13.81 -17.43
C GLY A 211 -1.27 14.08 -17.33
N THR A 212 -0.71 14.07 -16.12
CA THR A 212 0.72 14.31 -15.92
C THR A 212 1.60 13.18 -16.44
N LEU A 213 1.20 11.91 -16.27
CA LEU A 213 1.96 10.75 -16.78
C LEU A 213 1.80 10.54 -18.29
N LEU A 214 0.66 10.87 -18.89
CA LEU A 214 0.54 10.85 -20.35
C LEU A 214 1.36 11.96 -21.00
N LEU A 215 1.46 13.13 -20.34
CA LEU A 215 2.24 14.23 -20.85
C LEU A 215 3.75 13.99 -20.69
N LEU A 216 4.20 13.49 -19.53
CA LEU A 216 5.63 13.28 -19.24
C LEU A 216 6.14 11.88 -19.61
N GLY A 217 5.26 10.88 -19.63
CA GLY A 217 5.59 9.47 -19.80
C GLY A 217 6.35 9.17 -21.09
N PRO A 218 5.87 9.61 -22.27
CA PRO A 218 6.57 9.38 -23.53
C PRO A 218 7.99 9.97 -23.57
N PHE A 219 8.19 11.15 -22.97
CA PHE A 219 9.51 11.77 -22.87
C PHE A 219 10.44 11.00 -21.94
N LEU A 220 9.91 10.57 -20.78
CA LEU A 220 10.68 9.78 -19.82
C LEU A 220 11.03 8.40 -20.36
N ASP A 221 10.09 7.73 -21.01
CA ASP A 221 10.37 6.43 -21.62
C ASP A 221 11.32 6.56 -22.81
N TYR A 222 11.26 7.64 -23.59
CA TYR A 222 12.27 7.94 -24.61
C TYR A 222 13.65 8.16 -23.99
N TRP A 223 13.75 8.94 -22.91
CA TRP A 223 15.00 9.15 -22.18
C TRP A 223 15.58 7.85 -21.61
N LEU A 224 14.70 6.94 -21.15
CA LEU A 224 15.09 5.66 -20.57
C LEU A 224 15.47 4.61 -21.61
N THR A 225 14.71 4.52 -22.71
CA THR A 225 14.81 3.41 -23.68
C THR A 225 15.41 3.80 -25.02
N SER A 226 15.60 5.10 -25.28
CA SER A 226 15.94 5.67 -26.60
C SER A 226 14.98 5.29 -27.74
N LYS A 227 13.80 4.74 -27.41
CA LYS A 227 12.76 4.37 -28.35
C LYS A 227 11.60 5.35 -28.25
N ARG A 228 10.99 5.69 -29.37
CA ARG A 228 9.77 6.51 -29.40
C ARG A 228 8.56 5.61 -29.25
N VAL A 229 7.62 6.01 -28.40
CA VAL A 229 6.32 5.31 -28.23
C VAL A 229 5.59 5.21 -29.58
N ASP A 230 5.62 6.29 -30.36
CA ASP A 230 4.96 6.37 -31.68
C ASP A 230 5.52 5.39 -32.71
N ALA A 231 6.78 4.98 -32.56
CA ALA A 231 7.47 4.08 -33.48
C ALA A 231 7.27 2.60 -33.12
N TYR A 232 6.49 2.30 -32.08
CA TYR A 232 6.20 0.91 -31.69
C TYR A 232 5.25 0.25 -32.68
N SER A 233 5.59 -0.96 -33.13
CA SER A 233 4.73 -1.76 -34.00
C SER A 233 3.57 -2.36 -33.20
N TYR A 234 2.44 -1.67 -33.18
CA TYR A 234 1.23 -2.13 -32.51
C TYR A 234 0.59 -3.31 -33.24
N ASN A 235 0.95 -4.53 -32.83
CA ASN A 235 0.26 -5.75 -33.24
C ASN A 235 -1.05 -5.92 -32.45
N LEU A 236 -2.05 -6.57 -33.03
CA LEU A 236 -3.33 -6.91 -32.39
C LEU A 236 -3.12 -7.57 -31.03
N VAL A 237 -2.18 -8.53 -30.96
CA VAL A 237 -1.87 -9.23 -29.72
C VAL A 237 -1.26 -8.29 -28.68
N SER A 238 -0.34 -7.40 -29.05
CA SER A 238 0.22 -6.38 -28.15
C SER A 238 -0.87 -5.45 -27.60
N ILE A 239 -1.82 -5.01 -28.44
CA ILE A 239 -2.95 -4.18 -28.05
C ILE A 239 -3.86 -4.93 -27.06
N MET A 240 -4.12 -6.23 -27.29
CA MET A 240 -4.89 -7.06 -26.36
C MET A 240 -4.21 -7.15 -24.98
N PHE A 241 -2.89 -7.37 -24.93
CA PHE A 241 -2.14 -7.40 -23.67
C PHE A 241 -2.11 -6.04 -22.97
N ILE A 242 -1.98 -4.93 -23.71
CA ILE A 242 -2.09 -3.57 -23.18
C ILE A 242 -3.48 -3.35 -22.57
N THR A 243 -4.54 -3.71 -23.28
CA THR A 243 -5.93 -3.54 -22.82
C THR A 243 -6.23 -4.40 -21.58
N LEU A 244 -5.75 -5.65 -21.58
CA LEU A 244 -5.85 -6.55 -20.42
C LEU A 244 -5.11 -5.97 -19.22
N SER A 245 -3.89 -5.48 -19.43
CA SER A 245 -3.10 -4.81 -18.39
C SER A 245 -3.85 -3.60 -17.81
N CYS A 246 -4.40 -2.73 -18.66
CA CYS A 246 -5.20 -1.59 -18.22
C CYS A 246 -6.42 -2.00 -17.40
N THR A 247 -7.10 -3.07 -17.79
CA THR A 247 -8.28 -3.59 -17.07
C THR A 247 -7.89 -4.10 -15.67
N ILE A 248 -6.80 -4.85 -15.55
CA ILE A 248 -6.28 -5.33 -14.26
C ILE A 248 -5.76 -4.16 -13.41
N ALA A 249 -5.19 -3.13 -14.05
CA ALA A 249 -4.67 -1.96 -13.36
C ALA A 249 -5.76 -1.15 -12.64
N VAL A 250 -6.98 -1.08 -13.19
CA VAL A 250 -8.13 -0.50 -12.49
C VAL A 250 -8.35 -1.22 -11.15
N GLY A 251 -8.36 -2.55 -11.16
CA GLY A 251 -8.48 -3.35 -9.93
C GLY A 251 -7.31 -3.15 -8.97
N THR A 252 -6.10 -3.03 -9.49
CA THR A 252 -4.88 -2.80 -8.68
C THR A 252 -4.92 -1.43 -7.99
N ASN A 253 -5.21 -0.37 -8.73
CA ASN A 253 -5.30 1.00 -8.21
C ASN A 253 -6.44 1.12 -7.19
N LEU A 254 -7.61 0.57 -7.52
CA LEU A 254 -8.76 0.59 -6.63
C LEU A 254 -8.49 -0.16 -5.32
N SER A 255 -8.02 -1.40 -5.43
CA SER A 255 -7.70 -2.22 -4.27
C SER A 255 -6.60 -1.62 -3.40
N GLN A 256 -5.63 -0.92 -4.00
CA GLN A 256 -4.57 -0.22 -3.26
C GLN A 256 -5.14 0.89 -2.39
N PHE A 257 -5.95 1.79 -2.95
CA PHE A 257 -6.58 2.88 -2.19
C PHE A 257 -7.57 2.36 -1.15
N ILE A 258 -8.26 1.26 -1.43
CA ILE A 258 -9.11 0.55 -0.47
C ILE A 258 -8.27 0.02 0.70
N CYS A 259 -7.18 -0.70 0.42
CA CYS A 259 -6.34 -1.28 1.46
C CYS A 259 -5.71 -0.18 2.33
N ILE A 260 -5.21 0.89 1.73
CA ILE A 260 -4.62 2.02 2.49
C ILE A 260 -5.66 2.67 3.41
N GLY A 261 -6.92 2.79 2.97
CA GLY A 261 -7.98 3.44 3.76
C GLY A 261 -8.63 2.54 4.81
N ARG A 262 -8.78 1.24 4.52
CA ARG A 262 -9.39 0.27 5.44
C ARG A 262 -8.43 -0.16 6.54
N PHE A 263 -7.18 -0.41 6.17
CA PHE A 263 -6.19 -0.88 7.12
C PHE A 263 -5.57 0.29 7.86
N THR A 264 -5.38 0.14 9.17
CA THR A 264 -4.47 1.03 9.89
C THR A 264 -3.09 0.92 9.25
N ALA A 265 -2.26 1.96 9.33
CA ALA A 265 -0.91 1.90 8.79
C ALA A 265 -0.10 0.68 9.29
N VAL A 266 -0.39 0.16 10.49
CA VAL A 266 0.21 -1.09 11.00
C VAL A 266 -0.30 -2.30 10.21
N SER A 267 -1.62 -2.49 10.13
CA SER A 267 -2.23 -3.60 9.39
C SER A 267 -1.87 -3.55 7.90
N PHE A 268 -1.84 -2.35 7.30
CA PHE A 268 -1.43 -2.15 5.91
C PHE A 268 0.02 -2.54 5.69
N GLN A 269 0.89 -2.22 6.65
CA GLN A 269 2.28 -2.65 6.58
C GLN A 269 2.39 -4.18 6.68
N VAL A 270 1.78 -4.84 7.67
CA VAL A 270 1.80 -6.31 7.78
C VAL A 270 1.30 -7.00 6.51
N LEU A 271 0.21 -6.49 5.95
CA LEU A 271 -0.37 -7.00 4.70
C LEU A 271 0.47 -6.66 3.47
N GLY A 272 1.15 -5.52 3.48
CA GLY A 272 2.18 -5.16 2.52
C GLY A 272 3.39 -6.09 2.59
N HIS A 273 3.73 -6.61 3.78
CA HIS A 273 4.82 -7.58 3.95
C HIS A 273 4.47 -8.91 3.30
N MET A 274 3.27 -9.43 3.57
CA MET A 274 2.78 -10.65 2.93
C MET A 274 2.72 -10.49 1.41
N LYS A 275 2.25 -9.33 0.92
CA LYS A 275 2.25 -9.00 -0.50
C LYS A 275 3.67 -8.97 -1.08
N THR A 276 4.63 -8.34 -0.40
CA THR A 276 6.01 -8.22 -0.90
C THR A 276 6.71 -9.57 -0.91
N ILE A 277 6.50 -10.41 0.12
CA ILE A 277 7.01 -11.79 0.16
C ILE A 277 6.43 -12.62 -0.99
N LEU A 278 5.12 -12.54 -1.25
CA LEU A 278 4.50 -13.23 -2.39
C LEU A 278 5.05 -12.77 -3.73
N VAL A 279 5.23 -11.46 -3.90
CA VAL A 279 5.84 -10.88 -5.11
C VAL A 279 7.31 -11.28 -5.25
N LEU A 280 8.05 -11.40 -4.14
CA LEU A 280 9.42 -11.87 -4.14
C LEU A 280 9.53 -13.35 -4.51
N ILE A 281 8.67 -14.20 -3.94
CA ILE A 281 8.61 -15.64 -4.27
C ILE A 281 8.25 -15.82 -5.73
N MET A 282 7.19 -15.16 -6.21
CA MET A 282 6.85 -15.20 -7.64
C MET A 282 7.95 -14.59 -8.49
N GLY A 283 8.57 -13.49 -8.06
CA GLY A 283 9.71 -12.89 -8.73
C GLY A 283 10.85 -13.91 -8.90
N PHE A 284 11.16 -14.65 -7.85
CA PHE A 284 12.15 -15.72 -7.90
C PHE A 284 11.76 -16.84 -8.88
N PHE A 285 10.51 -17.30 -8.85
CA PHE A 285 10.01 -18.34 -9.77
C PHE A 285 9.95 -17.88 -11.24
N PHE A 286 9.60 -16.61 -11.50
CA PHE A 286 9.41 -16.08 -12.85
C PHE A 286 10.66 -15.42 -13.46
N PHE A 287 11.62 -14.96 -12.66
CA PHE A 287 12.83 -14.26 -13.14
C PHE A 287 14.09 -15.15 -13.14
N GLY A 288 14.01 -16.38 -12.64
CA GLY A 288 15.13 -17.32 -12.68
C GLY A 288 16.31 -16.88 -11.82
N LYS A 289 17.40 -17.66 -11.87
CA LYS A 289 18.61 -17.48 -11.04
C LYS A 289 19.52 -16.32 -11.48
N GLU A 290 19.07 -15.44 -12.37
CA GLU A 290 19.91 -14.37 -12.90
C GLU A 290 20.13 -13.28 -11.82
N GLY A 291 21.35 -13.21 -11.28
CA GLY A 291 21.76 -12.22 -10.29
C GLY A 291 21.62 -12.62 -8.82
N LEU A 292 21.26 -13.87 -8.52
CA LEU A 292 21.18 -14.35 -7.12
C LEU A 292 22.55 -14.73 -6.57
N ASN A 293 23.24 -13.74 -6.01
CA ASN A 293 24.41 -13.98 -5.16
C ASN A 293 23.95 -14.55 -3.80
N LEU A 294 24.74 -15.45 -3.20
CA LEU A 294 24.48 -16.01 -1.87
C LEU A 294 24.27 -14.91 -0.81
N HIS A 295 25.00 -13.79 -0.93
CA HIS A 295 24.87 -12.65 -0.03
C HIS A 295 23.51 -11.95 -0.15
N VAL A 296 22.98 -11.84 -1.38
CA VAL A 296 21.65 -11.25 -1.64
C VAL A 296 20.56 -12.17 -1.09
N VAL A 297 20.70 -13.49 -1.25
CA VAL A 297 19.77 -14.47 -0.66
C VAL A 297 19.77 -14.39 0.87
N LEU A 298 20.95 -14.29 1.48
CA LEU A 298 21.06 -14.14 2.94
C LEU A 298 20.39 -12.86 3.44
N GLY A 299 20.67 -11.73 2.80
CA GLY A 299 20.04 -10.45 3.16
C GLY A 299 18.53 -10.45 2.94
N MET A 300 18.02 -11.13 1.91
CA MET A 300 16.59 -11.35 1.71
C MET A 300 15.95 -12.13 2.87
N ILE A 301 16.58 -13.23 3.31
CA ILE A 301 16.09 -14.02 4.45
C ILE A 301 16.05 -13.17 5.72
N ILE A 302 17.12 -12.43 6.02
CA ILE A 302 17.20 -11.53 7.17
C ILE A 302 16.09 -10.48 7.11
N ALA A 303 15.88 -9.86 5.95
CA ALA A 303 14.83 -8.87 5.76
C ALA A 303 13.45 -9.48 6.03
N VAL A 304 13.15 -10.64 5.46
CA VAL A 304 11.87 -11.36 5.66
C VAL A 304 11.64 -11.72 7.13
N VAL A 305 12.66 -12.22 7.84
CA VAL A 305 12.57 -12.50 9.28
C VAL A 305 12.26 -11.21 10.06
N GLY A 306 12.94 -10.11 9.74
CA GLY A 306 12.65 -8.79 10.28
C GLY A 306 11.19 -8.35 10.04
N MET A 307 10.65 -8.62 8.84
CA MET A 307 9.26 -8.32 8.49
C MET A 307 8.26 -9.11 9.33
N ILE A 308 8.50 -10.41 9.51
CA ILE A 308 7.64 -11.30 10.31
C ILE A 308 7.64 -10.84 11.76
N TRP A 309 8.82 -10.53 12.30
CA TRP A 309 8.94 -10.00 13.65
C TRP A 309 8.24 -8.64 13.78
N TYR A 310 8.40 -7.74 12.80
CA TYR A 310 7.72 -6.45 12.80
C TYR A 310 6.20 -6.61 12.83
N GLY A 311 5.64 -7.52 12.04
CA GLY A 311 4.19 -7.77 12.06
C GLY A 311 3.69 -8.27 13.41
N ASN A 312 4.43 -9.16 14.06
CA ASN A 312 4.10 -9.62 15.40
C ASN A 312 4.25 -8.51 16.45
N ALA A 313 5.37 -7.78 16.43
CA ALA A 313 5.64 -6.72 17.40
C ALA A 313 4.66 -5.53 17.30
N SER A 314 4.30 -5.14 16.07
CA SER A 314 3.39 -4.02 15.82
C SER A 314 1.92 -4.34 16.11
N SER A 315 1.52 -5.62 16.04
CA SER A 315 0.14 -6.06 16.33
C SER A 315 -0.16 -6.23 17.83
N LYS A 316 0.87 -6.27 18.69
CA LYS A 316 0.69 -6.32 20.15
C LYS A 316 0.12 -5.00 20.70
N PRO A 317 -0.73 -5.05 21.76
CA PRO A 317 -1.19 -3.86 22.46
C PRO A 317 -0.01 -3.01 22.95
N GLY A 318 -0.01 -1.70 22.67
CA GLY A 318 1.12 -0.79 22.98
C GLY A 318 2.25 -0.77 21.95
N GLY A 319 2.14 -1.53 20.85
CA GLY A 319 3.11 -1.51 19.74
C GLY A 319 3.23 -0.15 19.05
N LYS A 320 2.15 0.65 19.07
CA LYS A 320 2.04 1.98 18.47
C LYS A 320 1.10 2.88 19.27
N GLU A 321 1.63 3.96 19.84
CA GLU A 321 0.84 4.95 20.56
C GLU A 321 0.90 6.31 19.86
N ARG A 322 -0.27 6.84 19.48
CA ARG A 322 -0.37 8.23 19.02
C ARG A 322 -0.35 9.12 20.25
N ARG A 323 0.59 10.07 20.31
CA ARG A 323 0.66 11.02 21.42
C ARG A 323 -0.60 11.88 21.39
N SER A 324 -1.59 11.56 22.23
CA SER A 324 -2.64 12.50 22.57
C SER A 324 -1.96 13.67 23.27
N LEU A 325 -1.94 14.83 22.64
CA LEU A 325 -1.79 16.08 23.37
C LEU A 325 -3.08 16.24 24.18
N SER A 326 -3.15 15.58 25.34
CA SER A 326 -4.05 15.99 26.39
C SER A 326 -3.62 17.39 26.80
N LEU A 327 -4.42 18.40 26.43
CA LEU A 327 -4.41 19.65 27.18
C LEU A 327 -4.60 19.28 28.67
N PRO A 328 -3.87 19.93 29.60
CA PRO A 328 -4.06 19.66 31.01
C PRO A 328 -5.48 20.09 31.37
N THR A 329 -6.39 19.13 31.51
CA THR A 329 -7.69 19.36 32.14
C THR A 329 -7.39 19.78 33.58
N THR A 330 -7.53 21.07 33.85
CA THR A 330 -7.54 21.63 35.20
C THR A 330 -8.41 20.75 36.09
N ARG A 331 -7.82 20.15 37.12
CA ARG A 331 -8.53 19.41 38.17
C ARG A 331 -9.61 20.33 38.76
N GLN A 332 -10.87 20.17 38.35
CA GLN A 332 -11.97 20.59 39.19
C GLN A 332 -12.08 19.57 40.33
N GLN A 333 -11.66 19.98 41.51
CA GLN A 333 -11.95 19.29 42.76
C GLN A 333 -13.47 19.14 42.91
N LYS A 334 -13.96 17.90 42.86
CA LYS A 334 -15.17 17.53 43.60
C LYS A 334 -14.75 17.24 45.04
N PRO A 335 -15.31 17.89 46.08
CA PRO A 335 -15.21 17.38 47.44
C PRO A 335 -16.12 16.14 47.53
N GLY A 336 -15.50 14.97 47.69
CA GLY A 336 -16.17 13.75 48.06
C GLY A 336 -16.42 13.73 49.57
N SER A 337 -17.66 13.42 49.92
CA SER A 337 -18.15 12.99 51.22
C SER A 337 -17.28 11.91 51.88
N LEU A 338 -17.04 12.02 53.19
CA LEU A 338 -17.32 11.00 54.23
C LEU A 338 -16.60 11.36 55.55
N SER A 339 -17.38 11.51 56.62
CA SER A 339 -16.98 11.18 57.99
C SER A 339 -18.24 11.01 58.82
N ASP A 340 -18.57 9.77 59.15
CA ASP A 340 -19.48 9.40 60.24
C ASP A 340 -18.95 9.94 61.57
N SER A 341 -19.80 10.60 62.36
CA SER A 341 -19.67 10.68 63.82
C SER A 341 -21.00 11.11 64.46
N ASN A 342 -21.64 10.13 65.13
CA ASN A 342 -22.32 10.18 66.43
C ASN A 342 -23.46 11.17 66.79
N GLU A 343 -24.39 10.56 67.54
CA GLU A 343 -25.29 11.10 68.60
C GLU A 343 -26.51 11.92 68.15
N HIS A 344 -27.72 11.33 68.24
CA HIS A 344 -28.61 11.24 69.41
C HIS A 344 -29.53 12.46 69.60
N ASP A 345 -30.80 12.12 69.82
CA ASP A 345 -31.85 12.87 70.51
C ASP A 345 -32.78 13.87 69.77
N ALA A 346 -34.03 13.38 69.67
CA ALA A 346 -35.24 13.95 70.26
C ALA A 346 -36.10 14.95 69.45
N LYS A 347 -37.38 14.54 69.30
CA LYS A 347 -38.66 15.28 69.46
C LYS A 347 -38.71 16.71 68.88
N VAL A 348 -39.66 17.07 68.02
CA VAL A 348 -41.14 17.00 68.12
C VAL A 348 -41.73 17.05 66.72
#